data_AF-A0A436E1V7-F1
#
_entry.id   AF-A0A436E1V7-F1
#
_cell.length_a   1.000
_cell.length_b   1.000
_cell.length_c   1.000
_cell.angle_alpha   90.00
_cell.angle_beta   90.00
_cell.angle_gamma   90.00
#
_symmetry.space_group_name_H-M   'P 1'
#
loop_
_entity.id
_entity.type
_entity.pdbx_description
1 polymer ?
#
loop_
_entity_poly.entity_id
_entity_poly.type
_entity_poly.pdbx_seq_one_letter_code
_entity_poly.pdbx_strand_id
1 'polypeptide(L)'
;PEPPAVAPTPTPKPDIAEPEAQPPNVGPQPSQKPADADEKKMLPDPRSADLPDEKMPAEEVACRERLKTLGVEFEEHKAESQPEIGCSIPYPIVLKNLGKSVAIGPGTELNCKMAEATARFAADVIQPAAKAEFGEDLKSIGQASAFVCRPRNGTRKLSEHAFGNALDIASFTLSDGKKIEVGPAPPEK
;
A
#
# COMPACT_ATOMS: atom_id res chain seq x y z
N PRO A 1 3.91 40.08 -54.03
CA PRO A 1 2.77 39.42 -54.71
C PRO A 1 3.26 38.11 -55.35
N GLU A 2 2.75 36.92 -55.05
CA GLU A 2 1.52 36.45 -54.39
C GLU A 2 1.74 34.93 -54.23
N PRO A 3 1.28 34.27 -53.15
CA PRO A 3 1.35 32.82 -53.05
C PRO A 3 0.17 32.18 -53.78
N PRO A 4 0.36 31.01 -54.40
CA PRO A 4 -0.68 29.98 -54.38
C PRO A 4 -0.08 28.57 -54.25
N ALA A 5 -0.79 27.50 -53.96
CA ALA A 5 -2.03 27.22 -53.24
C ALA A 5 -2.01 25.68 -53.07
N VAL A 6 -2.42 25.22 -51.89
CA VAL A 6 -2.99 23.90 -51.54
C VAL A 6 -2.78 22.74 -52.54
N ALA A 7 -2.02 21.72 -52.11
CA ALA A 7 -1.95 20.42 -52.77
C ALA A 7 -3.26 19.61 -52.56
N PRO A 8 -3.74 18.87 -53.57
CA PRO A 8 -5.04 18.21 -53.55
C PRO A 8 -5.03 16.89 -52.75
N THR A 9 -6.11 16.68 -52.00
CA THR A 9 -6.44 15.44 -51.28
C THR A 9 -6.92 14.36 -52.27
N PRO A 10 -6.47 13.09 -52.16
CA PRO A 10 -7.00 12.00 -52.98
C PRO A 10 -8.42 11.59 -52.56
N THR A 11 -9.20 11.19 -53.56
CA THR A 11 -10.64 10.91 -53.59
C THR A 11 -11.07 9.58 -52.92
N PRO A 12 -12.31 9.49 -52.43
CA PRO A 12 -12.91 8.26 -51.88
C PRO A 12 -13.49 7.36 -52.99
N LYS A 13 -13.57 6.05 -52.70
CA LYS A 13 -14.25 5.04 -53.53
C LYS A 13 -14.95 4.01 -52.60
N PRO A 14 -16.01 3.32 -53.05
CA PRO A 14 -17.41 3.74 -52.98
C PRO A 14 -18.28 2.78 -52.13
N ASP A 15 -19.52 3.20 -51.87
CA ASP A 15 -20.59 2.42 -51.23
C ASP A 15 -20.79 1.02 -51.84
N ILE A 16 -20.89 0.02 -50.98
CA ILE A 16 -21.60 -1.23 -51.25
C ILE A 16 -22.68 -1.36 -50.19
N ALA A 17 -23.92 -1.38 -50.66
CA ALA A 17 -25.12 -1.60 -49.88
C ALA A 17 -25.15 -3.01 -49.26
N GLU A 18 -25.78 -3.03 -48.08
CA GLU A 18 -26.07 -4.11 -47.14
C GLU A 18 -26.57 -5.44 -47.75
N PRO A 19 -26.22 -6.57 -47.11
CA PRO A 19 -27.15 -7.68 -46.89
C PRO A 19 -27.59 -7.71 -45.42
N GLU A 20 -28.90 -7.58 -45.20
CA GLU A 20 -29.54 -7.70 -43.89
C GLU A 20 -29.32 -9.08 -43.24
N ALA A 21 -29.13 -8.99 -41.91
CA ALA A 21 -29.58 -9.89 -40.85
C ALA A 21 -29.08 -11.36 -40.80
N GLN A 22 -28.10 -11.58 -39.93
CA GLN A 22 -28.10 -12.72 -39.01
C GLN A 22 -27.85 -12.21 -37.57
N PRO A 23 -28.64 -12.63 -36.57
CA PRO A 23 -28.49 -12.12 -35.21
C PRO A 23 -27.14 -12.56 -34.62
N PRO A 24 -26.42 -11.69 -33.87
CA PRO A 24 -25.19 -12.11 -33.24
C PRO A 24 -25.51 -13.16 -32.17
N ASN A 25 -24.92 -14.34 -32.34
CA ASN A 25 -24.84 -15.37 -31.32
C ASN A 25 -24.09 -14.80 -30.11
N VAL A 26 -24.83 -14.31 -29.12
CA VAL A 26 -24.31 -13.87 -27.83
C VAL A 26 -23.75 -15.11 -27.14
N GLY A 27 -22.44 -15.32 -27.27
CA GLY A 27 -21.72 -16.26 -26.41
C GLY A 27 -22.02 -15.95 -24.94
N PRO A 28 -21.97 -16.93 -24.02
CA PRO A 28 -22.35 -16.70 -22.64
C PRO A 28 -21.49 -15.58 -22.03
N GLN A 29 -22.09 -14.40 -21.94
CA GLN A 29 -21.60 -13.30 -21.14
C GLN A 29 -21.43 -13.86 -19.72
N PRO A 30 -20.26 -13.72 -19.07
CA PRO A 30 -20.11 -14.13 -17.68
C PRO A 30 -21.27 -13.50 -16.93
N SER A 31 -22.12 -14.35 -16.33
CA SER A 31 -23.35 -13.88 -15.70
C SER A 31 -23.00 -12.69 -14.83
N GLN A 32 -23.51 -11.52 -15.22
CA GLN A 32 -23.53 -10.37 -14.36
C GLN A 32 -24.30 -10.83 -13.14
N LYS A 33 -23.55 -11.15 -12.09
CA LYS A 33 -24.10 -11.48 -10.79
C LYS A 33 -25.04 -10.31 -10.46
N PRO A 34 -26.31 -10.58 -10.10
CA PRO A 34 -27.26 -9.52 -9.83
C PRO A 34 -26.63 -8.49 -8.92
N ALA A 35 -26.79 -7.22 -9.29
CA ALA A 35 -26.53 -6.11 -8.41
C ALA A 35 -27.48 -6.22 -7.21
N ASP A 36 -27.10 -7.04 -6.23
CA ASP A 36 -27.44 -6.77 -4.83
C ASP A 36 -26.56 -5.57 -4.44
N ALA A 37 -26.95 -4.39 -4.93
CA ALA A 37 -26.58 -3.11 -4.39
C ALA A 37 -27.32 -2.91 -3.05
N ASP A 38 -27.19 -3.89 -2.16
CA ASP A 38 -27.06 -3.59 -0.74
C ASP A 38 -25.63 -3.12 -0.58
N GLU A 39 -25.52 -1.82 -0.32
CA GLU A 39 -24.39 -1.10 0.25
C GLU A 39 -23.88 -1.82 1.50
N LYS A 40 -23.22 -2.98 1.35
CA LYS A 40 -22.84 -3.84 2.47
C LYS A 40 -21.73 -3.17 3.25
N LYS A 41 -22.15 -2.32 4.17
CA LYS A 41 -21.36 -1.69 5.22
C LYS A 41 -20.38 -2.72 5.78
N MET A 42 -19.16 -2.26 5.99
CA MET A 42 -18.09 -3.10 6.51
C MET A 42 -18.52 -3.71 7.84
N LEU A 43 -18.05 -4.93 8.09
CA LEU A 43 -18.35 -5.59 9.36
C LEU A 43 -17.73 -4.76 10.48
N PRO A 44 -18.47 -4.54 11.60
CA PRO A 44 -17.95 -3.77 12.71
C PRO A 44 -16.69 -4.44 13.28
N ASP A 45 -15.67 -3.64 13.57
CA ASP A 45 -14.47 -4.04 14.28
C ASP A 45 -14.38 -3.23 15.58
N PRO A 46 -14.14 -3.84 16.75
CA PRO A 46 -14.06 -3.09 18.01
C PRO A 46 -13.04 -1.94 17.97
N ARG A 47 -11.94 -2.11 17.22
CA ARG A 47 -10.88 -1.11 17.08
C ARG A 47 -11.34 0.14 16.32
N SER A 48 -12.42 0.03 15.56
CA SER A 48 -13.04 1.18 14.87
C SER A 48 -13.56 2.24 15.84
N ALA A 49 -13.77 1.88 17.11
CA ALA A 49 -14.23 2.79 18.16
C ALA A 49 -13.07 3.49 18.89
N ASP A 50 -11.82 3.09 18.65
CA ASP A 50 -10.67 3.68 19.32
C ASP A 50 -10.51 5.14 18.87
N LEU A 51 -10.27 6.04 19.81
CA LEU A 51 -10.04 7.47 19.57
C LEU A 51 -8.89 7.95 20.45
N PRO A 52 -8.19 9.02 20.07
CA PRO A 52 -7.21 9.62 20.97
C PRO A 52 -7.90 10.21 22.21
N ASP A 53 -7.42 9.83 23.40
CA ASP A 53 -7.74 10.48 24.66
C ASP A 53 -7.10 11.88 24.76
N GLU A 54 -7.59 12.71 25.69
CA GLU A 54 -7.01 14.03 26.01
C GLU A 54 -5.52 13.96 26.36
N LYS A 55 -5.09 12.84 26.95
CA LYS A 55 -3.70 12.55 27.28
C LYS A 55 -3.32 11.20 26.69
N MET A 56 -2.14 11.14 26.09
CA MET A 56 -1.60 9.89 25.55
C MET A 56 -1.47 8.83 26.66
N PRO A 57 -1.98 7.60 26.45
CA PRO A 57 -1.88 6.51 27.41
C PRO A 57 -0.43 6.18 27.76
N ALA A 58 -0.21 5.75 29.00
CA ALA A 58 1.14 5.40 29.48
C ALA A 58 1.80 4.30 28.63
N GLU A 59 1.03 3.34 28.11
CA GLU A 59 1.54 2.29 27.22
C GLU A 59 2.08 2.85 25.90
N GLU A 60 1.38 3.83 25.32
CA GLU A 60 1.76 4.49 24.08
C GLU A 60 3.03 5.33 24.29
N VAL A 61 3.09 6.08 25.40
CA VAL A 61 4.31 6.80 25.80
C VAL A 61 5.49 5.83 25.97
N ALA A 62 5.29 4.73 26.70
CA ALA A 62 6.34 3.73 26.92
C ALA A 62 6.81 3.09 25.61
N CYS A 63 5.90 2.87 24.65
CA CYS A 63 6.25 2.37 23.32
C CYS A 63 7.15 3.36 22.57
N ARG A 64 6.82 4.66 22.58
CA ARG A 64 7.62 5.71 21.94
C ARG A 64 9.01 5.83 22.56
N GLU A 65 9.14 5.66 23.86
CA GLU A 65 10.45 5.62 24.52
C GLU A 65 11.28 4.39 24.11
N ARG A 66 10.63 3.23 23.89
CA ARG A 66 11.32 2.06 23.33
C ARG A 66 11.76 2.29 21.90
N LEU A 67 10.94 2.92 21.06
CA LEU A 67 11.32 3.31 19.70
C LEU A 67 12.57 4.21 19.69
N LYS A 68 12.59 5.25 20.55
CA LYS A 68 13.76 6.12 20.71
C LYS A 68 15.00 5.34 21.16
N THR A 69 14.85 4.41 22.10
CA THR A 69 15.94 3.53 22.58
C THR A 69 16.48 2.63 21.47
N LEU A 70 15.60 2.14 20.59
CA LEU A 70 15.96 1.38 19.39
C LEU A 70 16.60 2.27 18.31
N GLY A 71 16.63 3.60 18.49
CA GLY A 71 17.16 4.57 17.53
C GLY A 71 16.23 4.85 16.37
N VAL A 72 14.94 4.54 16.49
CA VAL A 72 13.95 4.83 15.45
C VAL A 72 13.65 6.33 15.41
N GLU A 73 13.70 6.89 14.21
CA GLU A 73 13.25 8.27 13.96
C GLU A 73 11.85 8.25 13.35
N PHE A 74 10.93 8.99 13.96
CA PHE A 74 9.55 9.08 13.54
C PHE A 74 8.98 10.47 13.77
N GLU A 75 7.93 10.79 13.01
CA GLU A 75 7.12 11.99 13.17
C GLU A 75 5.76 11.62 13.77
N GLU A 76 5.25 12.47 14.65
CA GLU A 76 3.86 12.41 15.12
C GLU A 76 2.91 12.73 13.96
N HIS A 77 1.83 11.97 13.84
CA HIS A 77 0.78 12.25 12.85
C HIS A 77 -0.58 12.42 13.53
N LYS A 78 -1.50 13.12 12.86
CA LYS A 78 -2.85 13.32 13.38
C LYS A 78 -3.57 11.97 13.40
N ALA A 79 -4.37 11.74 14.44
CA ALA A 79 -5.22 10.56 14.53
C ALA A 79 -6.00 10.30 13.23
N GLU A 80 -5.93 9.06 12.77
CA GLU A 80 -6.74 8.56 11.67
C GLU A 80 -8.08 8.10 12.25
N SER A 81 -9.17 8.67 11.74
CA SER A 81 -10.51 8.26 12.14
C SER A 81 -11.47 8.46 10.98
N GLN A 82 -11.99 7.35 10.46
CA GLN A 82 -12.96 7.34 9.37
C GLN A 82 -14.19 6.55 9.84
N PRO A 83 -15.08 7.13 10.66
CA PRO A 83 -16.17 6.41 11.32
C PRO A 83 -17.16 5.75 10.35
N GLU A 84 -17.34 6.33 9.15
CA GLU A 84 -18.20 5.76 8.11
C GLU A 84 -17.68 4.41 7.58
N ILE A 85 -16.35 4.27 7.52
CA ILE A 85 -15.64 3.10 7.00
C ILE A 85 -15.19 2.17 8.13
N GLY A 86 -14.84 2.72 9.29
CA GLY A 86 -14.39 2.03 10.50
C GLY A 86 -12.87 2.01 10.71
N CYS A 87 -12.08 2.77 9.95
CA CYS A 87 -10.63 2.82 10.16
C CYS A 87 -10.30 3.74 11.34
N SER A 88 -9.38 3.30 12.20
CA SER A 88 -8.91 4.10 13.32
C SER A 88 -7.45 3.83 13.67
N ILE A 89 -6.68 4.90 13.81
CA ILE A 89 -5.38 4.91 14.50
C ILE A 89 -5.39 6.12 15.44
N PRO A 90 -5.51 5.92 16.76
CA PRO A 90 -5.53 7.04 17.72
C PRO A 90 -4.23 7.86 17.74
N TYR A 91 -3.08 7.18 17.65
CA TYR A 91 -1.75 7.79 17.78
C TYR A 91 -0.80 7.32 16.67
N PRO A 92 -1.06 7.68 15.40
CA PRO A 92 -0.22 7.25 14.29
C PRO A 92 1.15 7.94 14.35
N ILE A 93 2.16 7.22 13.87
CA ILE A 93 3.51 7.74 13.66
C ILE A 93 3.98 7.41 12.25
N VAL A 94 4.71 8.34 11.65
CA VAL A 94 5.33 8.13 10.34
C VAL A 94 6.81 7.87 10.53
N LEU A 95 7.25 6.67 10.18
CA LEU A 95 8.66 6.29 10.30
C LEU A 95 9.51 6.96 9.22
N LYS A 96 10.73 7.38 9.60
CA LYS A 96 11.76 7.88 8.70
C LYS A 96 12.96 6.94 8.65
N ASN A 97 13.42 6.50 9.81
CA ASN A 97 14.55 5.60 9.96
C ASN A 97 14.25 4.52 11.00
N LEU A 98 14.76 3.32 10.74
CA LEU A 98 14.78 2.18 11.65
C LEU A 98 16.20 2.06 12.21
N GLY A 99 16.34 2.20 13.53
CA GLY A 99 17.66 2.30 14.13
C GLY A 99 18.50 3.43 13.52
N LYS A 100 19.81 3.32 13.65
CA LYS A 100 20.72 4.44 13.36
C LYS A 100 20.96 4.72 11.87
N SER A 101 20.64 3.78 10.98
CA SER A 101 21.14 3.85 9.60
C SER A 101 20.23 3.28 8.52
N VAL A 102 19.10 2.65 8.86
CA VAL A 102 18.22 2.03 7.87
C VAL A 102 17.06 2.96 7.56
N ALA A 103 17.03 3.54 6.36
CA ALA A 103 15.90 4.36 5.94
C ALA A 103 14.66 3.50 5.63
N ILE A 104 13.46 4.03 5.85
CA ILE A 104 12.21 3.37 5.45
C ILE A 104 11.25 4.38 4.79
N GLY A 105 10.59 3.96 3.72
CA GLY A 105 9.59 4.82 3.08
C GLY A 105 9.08 4.30 1.74
N PRO A 106 8.24 5.10 1.06
CA PRO A 106 7.77 6.44 1.46
C PRO A 106 6.67 6.39 2.54
N GLY A 107 6.55 7.42 3.39
CA GLY A 107 5.34 7.67 4.20
C GLY A 107 4.83 6.48 5.02
N THR A 108 5.71 5.82 5.79
CA THR A 108 5.37 4.61 6.55
C THR A 108 4.60 4.94 7.82
N GLU A 109 3.30 5.20 7.68
CA GLU A 109 2.39 5.46 8.79
C GLU A 109 1.90 4.17 9.45
N LEU A 110 2.19 4.01 10.74
CA LEU A 110 1.87 2.83 11.54
C LEU A 110 1.41 3.27 12.95
N ASN A 111 0.82 2.35 13.71
CA ASN A 111 0.75 2.55 15.16
C ASN A 111 2.09 2.18 15.82
N CYS A 112 2.29 2.63 17.07
CA CYS A 112 3.58 2.46 17.75
C CYS A 112 3.99 0.99 17.92
N LYS A 113 3.04 0.09 18.24
CA LYS A 113 3.35 -1.33 18.44
C LYS A 113 3.87 -1.98 17.14
N MET A 114 3.27 -1.67 16.00
CA MET A 114 3.72 -2.17 14.70
C MET A 114 5.04 -1.52 14.27
N ALA A 115 5.26 -0.24 14.58
CA ALA A 115 6.54 0.40 14.37
C ALA A 115 7.68 -0.27 15.18
N GLU A 116 7.43 -0.63 16.45
CA GLU A 116 8.42 -1.32 17.28
C GLU A 116 8.74 -2.69 16.69
N ALA A 117 7.71 -3.44 16.28
CA ALA A 117 7.90 -4.72 15.62
C ALA A 117 8.69 -4.58 14.31
N THR A 118 8.44 -3.54 13.53
CA THR A 118 9.16 -3.26 12.28
C THR A 118 10.64 -2.97 12.53
N ALA A 119 10.95 -2.15 13.55
CA ALA A 119 12.32 -1.81 13.91
C ALA A 119 13.11 -3.06 14.37
N ARG A 120 12.49 -3.90 15.20
CA ARG A 120 13.09 -5.17 15.63
C ARG A 120 13.26 -6.13 14.47
N PHE A 121 12.28 -6.25 13.58
CA PHE A 121 12.39 -7.10 12.39
C PHE A 121 13.55 -6.67 11.49
N ALA A 122 13.75 -5.37 11.29
CA ALA A 122 14.89 -4.85 10.55
C ALA A 122 16.22 -5.21 11.21
N ALA A 123 16.35 -5.02 12.52
CA ALA A 123 17.59 -5.25 13.27
C ALA A 123 17.92 -6.75 13.46
N ASP A 124 16.92 -7.55 13.81
CA ASP A 124 17.10 -8.92 14.30
C ASP A 124 16.95 -9.96 13.19
N VAL A 125 16.32 -9.61 12.06
CA VAL A 125 16.05 -10.56 10.97
C VAL A 125 16.62 -10.09 9.64
N ILE A 126 16.20 -8.91 9.15
CA ILE A 126 16.56 -8.47 7.80
C ILE A 126 18.05 -8.16 7.70
N GLN A 127 18.60 -7.41 8.65
CA GLN A 127 20.00 -7.02 8.66
C GLN A 127 20.96 -8.23 8.77
N PRO A 128 20.73 -9.23 9.64
CA PRO A 128 21.50 -10.48 9.63
C PRO A 128 21.38 -11.26 8.31
N ALA A 129 20.18 -11.35 7.74
CA ALA A 129 19.98 -12.02 6.46
C ALA A 129 20.72 -11.32 5.30
N ALA A 130 20.70 -9.98 5.27
CA ALA A 130 21.45 -9.20 4.28
C ALA A 130 22.95 -9.51 4.33
N LYS A 131 23.53 -9.59 5.54
CA LYS A 131 24.94 -9.97 5.71
C LYS A 131 25.22 -11.40 5.28
N ALA A 132 24.37 -12.35 5.67
CA ALA A 132 24.59 -13.76 5.38
C ALA A 132 24.50 -14.08 3.88
N GLU A 133 23.50 -13.52 3.19
CA GLU A 133 23.20 -13.86 1.80
C GLU A 133 23.95 -12.98 0.80
N PHE A 134 24.29 -11.74 1.18
CA PHE A 134 24.87 -10.76 0.26
C PHE A 134 26.19 -10.15 0.72
N GLY A 135 26.62 -10.38 1.97
CA GLY A 135 27.85 -9.79 2.52
C GLY A 135 27.76 -8.29 2.81
N GLU A 136 26.58 -7.70 2.69
CA GLU A 136 26.35 -6.25 2.75
C GLU A 136 25.41 -5.87 3.90
N ASP A 137 25.49 -4.61 4.34
CA ASP A 137 24.56 -4.04 5.31
C ASP A 137 23.22 -3.64 4.67
N LEU A 138 22.14 -3.65 5.45
CA LEU A 138 20.88 -3.08 5.01
C LEU A 138 20.98 -1.55 5.04
N LYS A 139 20.62 -0.90 3.93
CA LYS A 139 20.62 0.56 3.80
C LYS A 139 19.22 1.15 3.86
N SER A 140 18.24 0.52 3.21
CA SER A 140 16.86 0.98 3.28
C SER A 140 15.83 -0.11 2.98
N ILE A 141 14.60 0.13 3.45
CA ILE A 141 13.41 -0.66 3.18
C ILE A 141 12.44 0.20 2.37
N GLY A 142 12.04 -0.28 1.19
CA GLY A 142 10.95 0.28 0.42
C GLY A 142 9.63 -0.36 0.84
N GLN A 143 8.71 0.42 1.40
CA GLN A 143 7.36 -0.05 1.75
C GLN A 143 6.45 -0.06 0.50
N ALA A 144 5.54 -1.03 0.44
CA ALA A 144 4.49 -1.14 -0.58
C ALA A 144 3.14 -0.61 -0.07
N SER A 145 2.78 -0.95 1.17
CA SER A 145 1.59 -0.45 1.85
C SER A 145 1.82 -0.34 3.36
N ALA A 146 1.42 0.79 3.96
CA ALA A 146 1.38 1.01 5.42
C ALA A 146 -0.08 1.27 5.84
N PHE A 147 -0.45 2.44 6.36
CA PHE A 147 -1.88 2.76 6.56
C PHE A 147 -2.66 2.78 5.25
N VAL A 148 -3.71 1.95 5.15
CA VAL A 148 -4.69 1.96 4.05
C VAL A 148 -6.07 1.59 4.59
N CYS A 149 -7.00 2.52 4.50
CA CYS A 149 -8.37 2.34 4.97
C CYS A 149 -9.24 1.58 3.95
N ARG A 150 -9.24 0.24 4.03
CA ARG A 150 -10.06 -0.62 3.16
C ARG A 150 -10.32 -2.00 3.77
N PRO A 151 -11.35 -2.74 3.30
CA PRO A 151 -11.51 -4.15 3.64
C PRO A 151 -10.43 -5.03 3.00
N ARG A 152 -10.25 -6.23 3.56
CA ARG A 152 -9.42 -7.27 2.94
C ARG A 152 -10.05 -7.69 1.61
N ASN A 153 -9.20 -8.02 0.63
CA ASN A 153 -9.65 -8.38 -0.72
C ASN A 153 -10.70 -9.49 -0.69
N GLY A 154 -11.83 -9.26 -1.38
CA GLY A 154 -12.95 -10.21 -1.44
C GLY A 154 -13.74 -10.39 -0.15
N THR A 155 -13.54 -9.55 0.87
CA THR A 155 -14.26 -9.64 2.16
C THR A 155 -14.90 -8.32 2.57
N ARG A 156 -15.68 -8.34 3.65
CA ARG A 156 -16.21 -7.13 4.33
C ARG A 156 -15.49 -6.82 5.64
N LYS A 157 -14.45 -7.58 5.99
CA LYS A 157 -13.65 -7.36 7.21
C LYS A 157 -12.56 -6.35 6.90
N LEU A 158 -12.40 -5.36 7.77
CA LEU A 158 -11.30 -4.39 7.70
C LEU A 158 -9.94 -5.08 7.67
N SER A 159 -9.03 -4.51 6.88
CA SER A 159 -7.62 -4.93 6.84
C SER A 159 -6.88 -4.48 8.08
N GLU A 160 -5.79 -5.16 8.45
CA GLU A 160 -4.90 -4.70 9.53
C GLU A 160 -4.21 -3.37 9.18
N HIS A 161 -4.03 -3.08 7.88
CA HIS A 161 -3.59 -1.77 7.40
C HIS A 161 -4.52 -0.63 7.82
N ALA A 162 -5.82 -0.89 8.05
CA ALA A 162 -6.78 0.13 8.47
C ALA A 162 -6.63 0.56 9.93
N PHE A 163 -5.78 -0.14 10.69
CA PHE A 163 -5.50 0.09 12.11
C PHE A 163 -4.01 0.34 12.37
N GLY A 164 -3.21 0.56 11.32
CA GLY A 164 -1.76 0.75 11.42
C GLY A 164 -1.00 -0.48 11.92
N ASN A 165 -1.63 -1.67 11.85
CA ASN A 165 -1.09 -2.95 12.34
C ASN A 165 -0.34 -3.76 11.27
N ALA A 166 -0.17 -3.21 10.06
CA ALA A 166 0.44 -3.94 8.96
C ALA A 166 1.34 -3.07 8.10
N LEU A 167 2.41 -3.68 7.62
CA LEU A 167 3.40 -3.12 6.71
C LEU A 167 3.70 -4.16 5.63
N ASP A 168 3.44 -3.82 4.38
CA ASP A 168 3.88 -4.58 3.22
C ASP A 168 5.21 -4.00 2.74
N ILE A 169 6.19 -4.86 2.48
CA ILE A 169 7.53 -4.47 2.01
C ILE A 169 7.67 -4.80 0.52
N ALA A 170 8.08 -3.82 -0.28
CA ALA A 170 8.30 -3.94 -1.72
C ALA A 170 9.76 -4.24 -2.07
N SER A 171 10.71 -3.74 -1.28
CA SER A 171 12.13 -3.92 -1.60
C SER A 171 13.07 -3.65 -0.43
N PHE A 172 14.30 -4.14 -0.57
CA PHE A 172 15.44 -3.81 0.28
C PHE A 172 16.54 -3.19 -0.59
N THR A 173 17.22 -2.17 -0.09
CA THR A 173 18.45 -1.64 -0.71
C THR A 173 19.61 -1.90 0.25
N LEU A 174 20.71 -2.44 -0.27
CA LEU A 174 21.91 -2.75 0.49
C LEU A 174 22.93 -1.59 0.45
N SER A 175 23.97 -1.67 1.27
CA SER A 175 25.04 -0.65 1.38
C SER A 175 25.77 -0.39 0.06
N ASP A 176 26.00 -1.42 -0.74
CA ASP A 176 26.60 -1.35 -2.08
C ASP A 176 25.67 -0.73 -3.15
N GLY A 177 24.42 -0.46 -2.80
CA GLY A 177 23.39 0.08 -3.70
C GLY A 177 22.58 -0.98 -4.44
N LYS A 178 22.83 -2.27 -4.23
CA LYS A 178 22.01 -3.35 -4.78
C LYS A 178 20.58 -3.25 -4.23
N LYS A 179 19.61 -3.24 -5.13
CA LYS A 179 18.18 -3.29 -4.81
C LYS A 179 17.64 -4.71 -5.01
N ILE A 180 16.96 -5.23 -4.01
CA ILE A 180 16.29 -6.53 -4.00
C ILE A 180 14.78 -6.28 -3.97
N GLU A 181 14.06 -6.71 -4.99
CA GLU A 181 12.61 -6.55 -5.07
C GLU A 181 11.90 -7.76 -4.47
N VAL A 182 10.83 -7.51 -3.73
CA VAL A 182 9.95 -8.53 -3.16
C VAL A 182 8.82 -8.77 -4.16
N GLY A 183 8.75 -9.98 -4.68
CA GLY A 183 7.75 -10.35 -5.66
C GLY A 183 7.59 -11.86 -5.77
N PRO A 184 6.72 -12.33 -6.67
CA PRO A 184 6.61 -13.75 -6.98
C PRO A 184 7.99 -14.32 -7.34
N ALA A 185 8.29 -15.52 -6.84
CA ALA A 185 9.51 -16.21 -7.25
C ALA A 185 9.49 -16.36 -8.79
N PRO A 186 10.61 -16.11 -9.49
CA PRO A 186 10.71 -16.46 -10.89
C PRO A 186 10.45 -17.96 -11.05
N PRO A 187 9.87 -18.41 -12.18
CA PRO A 187 9.78 -19.84 -12.45
C PRO A 187 11.18 -20.45 -12.37
N GLU A 188 11.30 -21.58 -11.67
CA GLU A 188 12.55 -22.34 -11.61
C GLU A 188 12.99 -22.69 -13.04
N LYS A 189 14.30 -22.55 -13.32
CA LYS A 189 14.88 -22.90 -14.62
C LYS A 189 15.19 -24.38 -14.70
#